data_AF-A0A529FLF5-F1
#
_entry.id   AF-A0A529FLF5-F1
#
_cell.length_a   1.000
_cell.length_b   1.000
_cell.length_c   1.000
_cell.angle_alpha   90.00
_cell.angle_beta   90.00
_cell.angle_gamma   90.00
#
_symmetry.space_group_name_H-M   'P 1'
#
loop_
_entity.id
_entity.type
_entity.pdbx_description
1 polymer ?
#
loop_
_entity_poly.entity_id
_entity_poly.type
_entity_poly.pdbx_seq_one_letter_code
_entity_poly.pdbx_strand_id
1 'polypeptide(L)'
;REAEGNVALKIEESPEKDSFFVSGRGELQLAVLIETMRREGFEIAVSRPRVVMQKGENGELLEPVEEVVIDVDEEHAGVVVQKMSERKAEMVELRPSGGNRQRLVFHAPTRGLIGYQSELLTDTRGTAVMNRLFHAYEPYKGELPGRTNGVLISNEQGESVAYAMWNLEDRGPMVIDPGVRVYQGMIIGIHSRDNDLEVNVLKGKKLTNIRAAGKDEAVK
;
A
#
# COMPACT_ATOMS: atom_id res chain seq x y z
N ARG A 1 -13.93 -0.82 24.43
CA ARG A 1 -12.65 -1.23 25.03
C ARG A 1 -11.46 -0.45 24.49
N GLU A 2 -11.05 -0.59 23.23
CA GLU A 2 -9.84 0.13 22.75
C GLU A 2 -10.01 1.67 22.75
N ALA A 3 -11.19 2.16 22.36
CA ALA A 3 -11.52 3.59 22.45
C ALA A 3 -11.56 4.14 23.90
N GLU A 4 -11.65 3.28 24.92
CA GLU A 4 -11.60 3.70 26.33
C GLU A 4 -10.15 3.95 26.79
N GLY A 5 -9.18 3.27 26.18
CA GLY A 5 -7.74 3.44 26.49
C GLY A 5 -7.03 4.45 25.57
N ASN A 6 -7.58 4.70 24.38
CA ASN A 6 -6.93 5.54 23.37
C ASN A 6 -7.80 6.73 22.95
N VAL A 7 -7.51 7.89 23.53
CA VAL A 7 -8.27 9.14 23.34
C VAL A 7 -8.30 9.62 21.88
N ALA A 8 -7.34 9.17 21.06
CA ALA A 8 -7.25 9.56 19.65
C ALA A 8 -8.09 8.68 18.71
N LEU A 9 -8.70 7.58 19.20
CA LEU A 9 -9.56 6.72 18.39
C LEU A 9 -11.03 7.16 18.51
N LYS A 10 -11.68 7.30 17.36
CA LYS A 10 -13.13 7.48 17.25
C LYS A 10 -13.70 6.33 16.44
N ILE A 11 -14.77 5.72 16.95
CA ILE A 11 -15.45 4.59 16.32
C ILE A 11 -16.90 5.00 16.11
N GLU A 12 -17.37 4.90 14.88
CA GLU A 12 -18.75 5.20 14.50
C GLU A 12 -19.35 3.98 13.80
N GLU A 13 -20.58 3.61 14.15
CA GLU A 13 -21.29 2.54 13.47
C GLU A 13 -21.76 3.00 12.09
N SER A 14 -21.58 2.16 11.08
CA SER A 14 -22.14 2.39 9.76
C SER A 14 -23.68 2.34 9.82
N PRO A 15 -24.40 3.15 9.03
CA PRO A 15 -25.86 3.07 8.92
C PRO A 15 -26.39 1.67 8.59
N GLU A 16 -25.59 0.89 7.85
CA GLU A 16 -25.91 -0.48 7.43
C GLU A 16 -25.62 -1.53 8.53
N LYS A 17 -25.06 -1.14 9.68
CA LYS A 17 -24.75 -1.95 10.86
C LYS A 17 -23.77 -3.12 10.68
N ASP A 18 -23.34 -3.40 9.45
CA ASP A 18 -22.38 -4.47 9.15
C ASP A 18 -20.92 -3.97 9.11
N SER A 19 -20.66 -2.71 9.44
CA SER A 19 -19.32 -2.12 9.44
C SER A 19 -19.15 -0.97 10.43
N PHE A 20 -17.90 -0.63 10.74
CA PHE A 20 -17.53 0.47 11.61
C PHE A 20 -16.57 1.42 10.90
N PHE A 21 -16.77 2.71 11.06
CA PHE A 21 -15.79 3.73 10.72
C PHE A 21 -14.85 3.92 11.90
N VAL A 22 -13.57 3.61 11.71
CA VAL A 22 -12.52 3.78 12.71
C VAL A 22 -11.61 4.93 12.27
N SER A 23 -11.66 6.03 13.00
CA SER A 23 -10.80 7.19 12.78
C SER A 23 -9.72 7.24 13.85
N GLY A 24 -8.49 7.50 13.43
CA GLY A 24 -7.33 7.66 14.31
C GLY A 24 -6.49 8.87 13.90
N ARG A 25 -5.41 9.11 14.64
CA ARG A 25 -4.45 10.20 14.39
C ARG A 25 -3.67 10.02 13.08
N GLY A 26 -3.55 8.78 12.59
CA GLY A 26 -2.89 8.49 11.33
C GLY A 26 -2.86 7.00 11.00
N GLU A 27 -2.34 6.67 9.82
CA GLU A 27 -2.28 5.31 9.30
C GLU A 27 -1.56 4.33 10.22
N LEU A 28 -0.45 4.74 10.85
CA LEU A 28 0.33 3.86 11.72
C LEU A 28 -0.47 3.43 12.95
N GLN A 29 -1.26 4.33 13.54
CA GLN A 29 -2.10 3.98 14.69
C GLN A 29 -3.14 2.93 14.32
N LEU A 30 -3.76 3.07 13.14
CA LEU A 30 -4.73 2.11 12.63
C LEU A 30 -4.07 0.77 12.31
N ALA A 31 -2.87 0.77 11.71
CA ALA A 31 -2.11 -0.43 11.42
C ALA A 31 -1.75 -1.21 12.71
N VAL A 32 -1.33 -0.51 13.77
CA VAL A 32 -1.04 -1.12 15.08
C VAL A 32 -2.30 -1.73 15.70
N LEU A 33 -3.44 -1.04 15.62
CA LEU A 33 -4.72 -1.60 16.08
C LEU A 33 -5.08 -2.89 15.33
N ILE A 34 -5.03 -2.86 14.00
CA ILE A 34 -5.35 -4.02 13.15
C ILE A 34 -4.41 -5.20 13.47
N GLU A 35 -3.11 -4.94 13.60
CA GLU A 35 -2.12 -5.97 13.94
C GLU A 35 -2.35 -6.54 15.35
N THR A 36 -2.79 -5.71 16.30
CA THR A 36 -3.12 -6.16 17.65
C THR A 36 -4.35 -7.07 17.64
N MET A 37 -5.41 -6.67 16.95
CA MET A 37 -6.61 -7.51 16.76
C MET A 37 -6.28 -8.83 16.06
N ARG A 38 -5.41 -8.80 15.04
CA ARG A 38 -4.94 -10.01 14.36
C ARG A 38 -4.23 -10.97 15.32
N ARG A 39 -3.39 -10.44 16.22
CA ARG A 39 -2.69 -11.24 17.25
C ARG A 39 -3.63 -11.80 18.33
N GLU A 40 -4.73 -11.11 18.57
CA GLU A 40 -5.81 -11.57 19.45
C GLU A 40 -6.73 -12.61 18.79
N GLY A 41 -6.53 -12.90 17.50
CA GLY A 41 -7.27 -13.92 16.75
C GLY A 41 -8.54 -13.42 16.07
N PHE A 42 -8.71 -12.11 15.91
CA PHE A 42 -9.82 -11.56 15.14
C PHE A 42 -9.61 -11.72 13.63
N GLU A 43 -10.69 -12.07 12.93
CA GLU A 43 -10.77 -12.02 11.47
C GLU A 43 -11.60 -10.81 11.06
N ILE A 44 -10.99 -9.88 10.32
CA ILE A 44 -11.63 -8.64 9.89
C ILE A 44 -11.24 -8.29 8.46
N ALA A 45 -12.16 -7.65 7.74
CA ALA A 45 -11.87 -6.99 6.47
C ALA A 45 -11.75 -5.49 6.70
N VAL A 46 -10.75 -4.86 6.09
CA VAL A 46 -10.49 -3.42 6.21
C VAL A 46 -10.54 -2.76 4.84
N SER A 47 -11.14 -1.57 4.78
CA SER A 47 -11.17 -0.77 3.55
C SER A 47 -9.90 0.08 3.42
N ARG A 48 -9.67 0.65 2.23
CA ARG A 48 -8.55 1.57 2.00
C ARG A 48 -8.65 2.77 2.95
N PRO A 49 -7.58 3.13 3.70
CA PRO A 49 -7.60 4.29 4.57
C PRO A 49 -7.86 5.57 3.77
N ARG A 50 -8.65 6.47 4.34
CA ARG A 50 -8.98 7.78 3.77
C ARG A 50 -8.65 8.85 4.79
N VAL A 51 -8.22 10.01 4.30
CA VAL A 51 -8.01 11.18 5.15
C VAL A 51 -9.35 11.81 5.51
N VAL A 52 -9.44 12.37 6.71
CA VAL A 52 -10.62 13.12 7.15
C VAL A 52 -10.52 14.54 6.62
N MET A 53 -11.29 14.82 5.57
CA MET A 53 -11.38 16.16 4.97
C MET A 53 -12.22 17.07 5.88
N GLN A 54 -11.89 18.36 5.89
CA GLN A 54 -12.66 19.39 6.61
C GLN A 54 -13.18 20.45 5.65
N LYS A 55 -14.21 21.17 6.07
CA LYS A 55 -14.65 22.40 5.38
C LYS A 55 -14.12 23.59 6.16
N GLY A 56 -13.43 24.49 5.47
CA GLY A 56 -12.99 25.76 6.04
C GLY A 56 -14.15 26.72 6.26
N GLU A 57 -13.84 27.86 6.89
CA GLU A 57 -14.84 28.88 7.24
C GLU A 57 -15.55 29.46 6.02
N ASN A 58 -14.90 29.46 4.85
CA ASN A 58 -15.46 29.97 3.59
C ASN A 58 -16.00 28.85 2.68
N GLY A 59 -16.13 27.63 3.21
CA GLY A 59 -16.63 26.46 2.48
C GLY A 59 -15.59 25.76 1.60
N GLU A 60 -14.32 26.18 1.65
CA GLU A 60 -13.22 25.52 0.98
C GLU A 60 -12.95 24.11 1.54
N LEU A 61 -12.53 23.19 0.68
CA LEU A 61 -12.18 21.84 1.10
C LEU A 61 -10.73 21.83 1.60
N LEU A 62 -10.55 21.43 2.86
CA LEU A 62 -9.27 21.32 3.52
C LEU A 62 -8.86 19.86 3.69
N GLU A 63 -7.58 19.58 3.48
CA GLU A 63 -6.98 18.26 3.75
C GLU A 63 -5.85 18.37 4.79
N PRO A 64 -5.61 17.31 5.59
CA PRO A 64 -4.55 17.33 6.59
C PRO A 64 -3.18 17.22 5.92
N VAL A 65 -2.28 18.12 6.29
CA VAL A 65 -0.88 18.17 5.85
C VAL A 65 0.04 17.80 7.01
N GLU A 66 1.07 17.01 6.71
CA GLU A 66 2.11 16.61 7.64
C GLU A 66 3.45 17.24 7.24
N GLU A 67 4.22 17.67 8.24
CA GLU A 67 5.63 17.93 8.09
C GLU A 67 6.36 16.59 8.10
N VAL A 68 7.11 16.33 7.03
CA VAL A 68 7.84 15.09 6.82
C VAL A 68 9.33 15.41 6.79
N VAL A 69 10.07 14.79 7.70
CA VAL A 69 11.53 14.91 7.78
C VAL A 69 12.14 13.58 7.37
N ILE A 70 12.93 13.59 6.29
CA ILE A 70 13.62 12.41 5.76
C ILE A 70 15.12 12.64 5.83
N ASP A 71 15.82 11.79 6.60
CA ASP A 71 17.29 11.69 6.55
C ASP A 71 17.67 10.53 5.63
N VAL A 72 18.41 10.80 4.56
CA VAL A 72 18.75 9.84 3.52
C VAL A 72 20.18 10.06 3.02
N ASP A 73 20.82 9.01 2.51
CA ASP A 73 22.12 9.12 1.84
C ASP A 73 22.00 9.97 0.56
N GLU A 74 23.02 10.79 0.27
CA GLU A 74 23.00 11.77 -0.81
C GLU A 74 22.69 11.16 -2.19
N GLU A 75 23.13 9.92 -2.43
CA GLU A 75 22.86 9.18 -3.68
C GLU A 75 21.37 8.90 -3.92
N HIS A 76 20.56 8.83 -2.87
CA HIS A 76 19.13 8.55 -2.95
C HIS A 76 18.25 9.81 -2.81
N ALA A 77 18.83 10.97 -2.47
CA ALA A 77 18.06 12.18 -2.24
C ALA A 77 17.22 12.59 -3.48
N GLY A 78 17.77 12.46 -4.68
CA GLY A 78 17.08 12.82 -5.93
C GLY A 78 15.78 12.03 -6.17
N VAL A 79 15.81 10.70 -5.99
CA VAL A 79 14.62 9.85 -6.18
C VAL A 79 13.56 10.12 -5.10
N VAL A 80 13.99 10.39 -3.86
CA VAL A 80 13.08 10.76 -2.76
C VAL A 80 12.37 12.07 -3.06
N VAL A 81 13.11 13.11 -3.48
CA VAL A 81 12.54 14.42 -3.84
C VAL A 81 11.51 14.27 -4.96
N GLN A 82 11.85 13.54 -6.03
CA GLN A 82 10.95 13.33 -7.16
C GLN A 82 9.62 12.69 -6.71
N LYS A 83 9.68 11.57 -5.98
CA LYS A 83 8.48 10.85 -5.52
C LYS A 83 7.65 11.66 -4.54
N MET A 84 8.28 12.45 -3.68
CA MET A 84 7.58 13.37 -2.78
C MET A 84 6.85 14.47 -3.58
N SER A 85 7.48 15.03 -4.61
CA SER A 85 6.84 16.01 -5.50
C SER A 85 5.65 15.44 -6.29
N GLU A 86 5.77 14.21 -6.81
CA GLU A 86 4.64 13.49 -7.46
C GLU A 86 3.45 13.30 -6.52
N ARG A 87 3.72 13.23 -5.21
CA ARG A 87 2.74 13.14 -4.12
C ARG A 87 2.26 14.51 -3.61
N LYS A 88 2.49 15.58 -4.37
CA LYS A 88 2.13 16.97 -4.04
C LYS A 88 2.77 17.47 -2.74
N ALA A 89 3.90 16.89 -2.35
CA ALA A 89 4.68 17.41 -1.25
C ALA A 89 5.51 18.62 -1.70
N GLU A 90 5.54 19.65 -0.88
CA GLU A 90 6.32 20.86 -1.09
C GLU A 90 7.58 20.80 -0.24
N MET A 91 8.75 20.96 -0.87
CA MET A 91 10.02 20.95 -0.15
C MET A 91 10.23 22.28 0.56
N VAL A 92 10.43 22.23 1.87
CA VAL A 92 10.66 23.39 2.75
C VAL A 92 12.15 23.62 2.94
N GLU A 93 12.91 22.56 3.19
CA GLU A 93 14.33 22.63 3.48
C GLU A 93 15.07 21.42 2.90
N LEU A 94 16.25 21.67 2.34
CA LEU A 94 17.24 20.66 2.03
C LEU A 94 18.56 21.11 2.66
N ARG A 95 19.10 20.30 3.56
CA ARG A 95 20.38 20.58 4.20
C ARG A 95 21.23 19.32 4.40
N PRO A 96 22.56 19.45 4.42
CA PRO A 96 23.44 18.36 4.85
C PRO A 96 23.17 18.00 6.32
N SER A 97 23.07 16.71 6.62
CA SER A 97 22.91 16.15 7.98
C SER A 97 24.23 15.58 8.54
N GLY A 98 25.31 15.63 7.73
CA GLY A 98 26.61 15.04 8.03
C GLY A 98 26.76 13.61 7.48
N GLY A 99 28.00 13.14 7.32
CA GLY A 99 28.29 11.75 6.90
C GLY A 99 27.72 11.35 5.53
N ASN A 100 27.77 12.24 4.53
CA ASN A 100 27.17 12.05 3.19
C ASN A 100 25.64 11.83 3.20
N ARG A 101 24.97 12.31 4.26
CA ARG A 101 23.51 12.30 4.36
C ARG A 101 22.93 13.69 4.16
N GLN A 102 21.74 13.72 3.58
CA GLN A 102 20.91 14.90 3.44
C GLN A 102 19.66 14.75 4.29
N ARG A 103 19.25 15.87 4.91
CA ARG A 103 17.96 16.02 5.56
C ARG A 103 17.05 16.81 4.65
N LEU A 104 15.92 16.21 4.30
CA LEU A 104 14.87 16.77 3.48
C LEU A 104 13.65 17.04 4.37
N VAL A 105 13.10 18.25 4.31
CA VAL A 105 11.88 18.62 5.02
C VAL A 105 10.82 18.98 4.00
N PHE A 106 9.64 18.37 4.12
CA PHE A 106 8.50 18.60 3.23
C PHE A 106 7.23 18.91 4.01
N HIS A 107 6.35 19.70 3.41
CA HIS A 107 4.93 19.71 3.77
C HIS A 107 4.17 18.87 2.75
N ALA A 108 3.60 17.75 3.18
CA ALA A 108 2.95 16.78 2.31
C ALA A 108 1.50 16.53 2.74
N PRO A 109 0.54 16.44 1.81
CA PRO A 109 -0.81 16.02 2.15
C PRO A 109 -0.74 14.58 2.67
N THR A 110 -1.39 14.31 3.81
CA THR A 110 -1.42 12.99 4.47
C THR A 110 -1.83 11.89 3.48
N ARG A 111 -2.74 12.21 2.55
CA ARG A 111 -3.23 11.31 1.51
C ARG A 111 -2.12 10.84 0.55
N GLY A 112 -1.14 11.70 0.27
CA GLY A 112 0.01 11.39 -0.57
C GLY A 112 1.05 10.54 0.15
N LEU A 113 1.06 10.53 1.47
CA LEU A 113 2.00 9.74 2.28
C LEU A 113 1.56 8.30 2.50
N ILE A 114 0.27 7.99 2.28
CA ILE A 114 -0.27 6.63 2.46
C ILE A 114 0.53 5.64 1.60
N GLY A 115 1.13 4.65 2.26
CA GLY A 115 1.95 3.62 1.63
C GLY A 115 3.36 4.05 1.17
N TYR A 116 3.74 5.33 1.31
CA TYR A 116 5.06 5.80 0.84
C TYR A 116 6.23 5.23 1.64
N GLN A 117 6.02 4.91 2.93
CA GLN A 117 7.10 4.40 3.79
C GLN A 117 7.74 3.12 3.25
N SER A 118 6.95 2.17 2.73
CA SER A 118 7.48 0.93 2.15
C SER A 118 8.28 1.18 0.87
N GLU A 119 7.84 2.15 0.06
CA GLU A 119 8.51 2.54 -1.17
C GLU A 119 9.84 3.26 -0.87
N LEU A 120 9.84 4.18 0.09
CA LEU A 120 11.04 4.86 0.57
C LEU A 120 12.10 3.87 1.04
N LEU A 121 11.71 2.86 1.84
CA LEU A 121 12.65 1.83 2.30
C LEU A 121 13.20 1.00 1.13
N THR A 122 12.40 0.75 0.10
CA THR A 122 12.84 0.02 -1.09
C THR A 122 13.83 0.85 -1.91
N ASP A 123 13.51 2.11 -2.19
CA ASP A 123 14.36 3.02 -2.98
C ASP A 123 15.72 3.29 -2.33
N THR A 124 15.73 3.34 -1.00
CA THR A 124 16.89 3.71 -0.18
C THR A 124 17.59 2.51 0.43
N ARG A 125 17.18 1.29 0.05
CA ARG A 125 17.72 0.03 0.58
C ARG A 125 17.70 -0.04 2.11
N GLY A 126 16.68 0.56 2.72
CA GLY A 126 16.46 0.60 4.16
C GLY A 126 17.32 1.60 4.93
N THR A 127 18.12 2.43 4.26
CA THR A 127 19.01 3.40 4.93
C THR A 127 18.32 4.69 5.34
N ALA A 128 17.17 5.01 4.75
CA ALA A 128 16.44 6.25 5.05
C ALA A 128 15.67 6.16 6.36
N VAL A 129 15.62 7.31 7.06
CA VAL A 129 14.81 7.50 8.25
C VAL A 129 13.78 8.58 7.96
N MET A 130 12.50 8.25 8.13
CA MET A 130 11.38 9.15 7.91
C MET A 130 10.64 9.38 9.21
N ASN A 131 10.41 10.65 9.53
CA ASN A 131 9.54 11.10 10.60
C ASN A 131 8.43 11.96 10.02
N ARG A 132 7.23 11.85 10.60
CA ARG A 132 6.07 12.62 10.19
C ARG A 132 5.37 13.22 11.40
N LEU A 133 4.91 14.45 11.25
CA LEU A 133 4.18 15.18 12.27
C LEU A 133 3.05 15.95 11.61
N PHE A 134 1.83 15.85 12.15
CA PHE A 134 0.73 16.69 11.70
C PHE A 134 1.12 18.17 11.80
N HIS A 135 0.99 18.90 10.69
CA HIS A 135 1.33 20.32 10.59
C HIS A 135 0.06 21.17 10.72
N ALA A 136 -0.85 21.06 9.75
CA ALA A 136 -2.08 21.85 9.70
C ALA A 136 -3.10 21.22 8.73
N TYR A 137 -4.31 21.79 8.70
CA TYR A 137 -5.23 21.62 7.58
C TYR A 137 -4.97 22.72 6.55
N GLU A 138 -4.70 22.33 5.30
CA GLU A 138 -4.44 23.25 4.19
C GLU A 138 -5.47 23.05 3.07
N PRO A 139 -5.64 24.02 2.15
CA PRO A 139 -6.48 23.84 0.97
C PRO A 139 -6.10 22.57 0.18
N TYR A 140 -7.13 21.87 -0.29
CA TYR A 140 -6.96 20.65 -1.08
C TYR A 140 -5.97 20.84 -2.25
N LYS A 141 -4.89 20.06 -2.25
CA LYS A 141 -3.76 20.15 -3.22
C LYS A 141 -4.05 19.46 -4.56
N GLY A 142 -5.30 19.05 -4.78
CA GLY A 142 -5.75 18.42 -6.02
C GLY A 142 -5.65 16.90 -6.02
N GLU A 143 -5.99 16.30 -7.15
CA GLU A 143 -5.97 14.84 -7.31
C GLU A 143 -4.54 14.29 -7.23
N LEU A 144 -4.42 13.14 -6.57
CA LEU A 144 -3.17 12.38 -6.50
C LEU A 144 -3.25 11.22 -7.49
N PRO A 145 -2.12 10.83 -8.11
CA PRO A 145 -2.09 9.66 -8.96
C PRO A 145 -2.56 8.42 -8.20
N GLY A 146 -3.43 7.65 -8.85
CA GLY A 146 -3.93 6.37 -8.35
C GLY A 146 -2.93 5.24 -8.52
N ARG A 147 -3.39 4.01 -8.30
CA ARG A 147 -2.63 2.80 -8.63
C ARG A 147 -2.47 2.74 -10.17
N THR A 148 -1.26 2.52 -10.65
CA THR A 148 -0.94 2.39 -12.08
C THR A 148 -1.20 0.99 -12.63
N ASN A 149 -1.05 -0.02 -11.79
CA ASN A 149 -1.26 -1.43 -12.15
C ASN A 149 -2.70 -1.88 -11.90
N GLY A 150 -3.16 -2.85 -12.66
CA GLY A 150 -4.36 -3.64 -12.36
C GLY A 150 -4.02 -4.79 -11.42
N VAL A 151 -5.01 -5.62 -11.13
CA VAL A 151 -4.85 -6.84 -10.32
C VAL A 151 -5.20 -8.10 -11.10
N LEU A 152 -4.52 -9.19 -10.76
CA LEU A 152 -4.89 -10.53 -11.18
C LEU A 152 -5.91 -11.09 -10.18
N ILE A 153 -7.08 -11.49 -10.66
CA ILE A 153 -8.22 -11.92 -9.86
C ILE A 153 -8.46 -13.41 -10.11
N SER A 154 -8.57 -14.21 -9.05
CA SER A 154 -8.93 -15.62 -9.19
C SER A 154 -10.38 -15.75 -9.63
N ASN A 155 -10.62 -16.51 -10.70
CA ASN A 155 -11.97 -16.75 -11.20
C ASN A 155 -12.66 -17.96 -10.53
N GLU A 156 -11.91 -18.82 -9.84
CA GLU A 156 -12.40 -20.07 -9.26
C GLU A 156 -11.86 -20.28 -7.84
N GLN A 157 -12.53 -21.16 -7.08
CA GLN A 157 -12.09 -21.61 -5.75
C GLN A 157 -11.33 -22.93 -5.85
N GLY A 158 -10.18 -23.02 -5.19
CA GLY A 158 -9.36 -24.23 -5.18
C GLY A 158 -7.96 -24.00 -4.61
N GLU A 159 -7.03 -24.89 -4.92
CA GLU A 159 -5.62 -24.79 -4.50
C GLU A 159 -4.74 -24.34 -5.67
N SER A 160 -3.92 -23.30 -5.47
CA SER A 160 -3.06 -22.74 -6.51
C SER A 160 -2.01 -23.76 -6.95
N VAL A 161 -1.82 -23.89 -8.27
CA VAL A 161 -0.87 -24.84 -8.86
C VAL A 161 0.31 -24.07 -9.45
N ALA A 162 1.53 -24.47 -9.09
CA ALA A 162 2.78 -23.84 -9.58
C ALA A 162 2.82 -23.73 -11.11
N TYR A 163 2.36 -24.77 -11.82
CA TYR A 163 2.26 -24.75 -13.28
C TYR A 163 1.32 -23.66 -13.82
N ALA A 164 0.18 -23.43 -13.18
CA ALA A 164 -0.74 -22.37 -13.60
C ALA A 164 -0.13 -20.99 -13.35
N MET A 165 0.52 -20.81 -12.19
CA MET A 165 1.18 -19.56 -11.81
C MET A 165 2.36 -19.22 -12.72
N TRP A 166 3.17 -20.21 -13.10
CA TRP A 166 4.27 -20.02 -14.05
C TRP A 166 3.79 -19.51 -15.42
N ASN A 167 2.65 -20.03 -15.92
CA ASN A 167 2.05 -19.55 -17.17
C ASN A 167 1.44 -18.13 -17.06
N LEU A 168 1.38 -17.57 -15.87
CA LEU A 168 0.83 -16.25 -15.59
C LEU A 168 1.92 -15.26 -15.15
N GLU A 169 3.18 -15.70 -15.02
CA GLU A 169 4.33 -14.89 -14.62
C GLU A 169 4.59 -13.74 -15.61
N ASP A 170 4.31 -13.96 -16.90
CA ASP A 170 4.37 -12.95 -17.96
C ASP A 170 3.35 -11.82 -17.77
N ARG A 171 2.28 -12.06 -17.00
CA ARG A 171 1.23 -11.07 -16.71
C ARG A 171 1.57 -10.21 -15.50
N GLY A 172 2.54 -10.59 -14.70
CA GLY A 172 3.04 -9.81 -13.57
C GLY A 172 3.27 -10.64 -12.32
N PRO A 173 3.80 -10.01 -11.26
CA PRO A 173 4.21 -10.73 -10.06
C PRO A 173 3.01 -11.25 -9.27
N MET A 174 3.13 -12.49 -8.80
CA MET A 174 2.15 -13.13 -7.91
C MET A 174 2.31 -12.65 -6.47
N VAL A 175 1.18 -12.56 -5.76
CA VAL A 175 1.12 -12.21 -4.34
C VAL A 175 0.92 -13.46 -3.47
N ILE A 176 0.46 -14.56 -4.07
CA ILE A 176 0.32 -15.86 -3.41
C ILE A 176 1.44 -16.81 -3.81
N ASP A 177 1.71 -17.79 -2.96
CA ASP A 177 2.57 -18.93 -3.26
C ASP A 177 1.78 -20.09 -3.90
N PRO A 178 2.46 -21.07 -4.53
CA PRO A 178 1.85 -22.34 -4.91
C PRO A 178 1.33 -23.13 -3.70
N GLY A 179 0.18 -23.81 -3.84
CA GLY A 179 -0.48 -24.55 -2.76
C GLY A 179 -1.41 -23.71 -1.86
N VAL A 180 -1.52 -22.41 -2.14
CA VAL A 180 -2.43 -21.52 -1.41
C VAL A 180 -3.87 -21.78 -1.85
N ARG A 181 -4.78 -21.91 -0.87
CA ARG A 181 -6.22 -21.99 -1.14
C ARG A 181 -6.75 -20.63 -1.55
N VAL A 182 -7.28 -20.54 -2.76
CA VAL A 182 -7.87 -19.34 -3.35
C VAL A 182 -9.39 -19.46 -3.43
N TYR A 183 -10.07 -18.31 -3.47
CA TYR A 183 -11.51 -18.21 -3.70
C TYR A 183 -11.79 -17.25 -4.86
N GLN A 184 -12.99 -17.35 -5.45
CA GLN A 184 -13.40 -16.48 -6.54
C GLN A 184 -13.44 -15.00 -6.08
N GLY A 185 -12.80 -14.12 -6.85
CA GLY A 185 -12.66 -12.70 -6.51
C GLY A 185 -11.44 -12.39 -5.63
N MET A 186 -10.66 -13.39 -5.20
CA MET A 186 -9.40 -13.16 -4.47
C MET A 186 -8.36 -12.51 -5.40
N ILE A 187 -7.74 -11.42 -4.95
CA ILE A 187 -6.58 -10.84 -5.63
C ILE A 187 -5.37 -11.74 -5.37
N ILE A 188 -4.75 -12.21 -6.45
CA ILE A 188 -3.67 -13.21 -6.41
C ILE A 188 -2.36 -12.71 -7.00
N GLY A 189 -2.37 -11.54 -7.64
CA GLY A 189 -1.18 -10.95 -8.26
C GLY A 189 -1.38 -9.50 -8.69
N ILE A 190 -0.29 -8.87 -9.12
CA ILE A 190 -0.26 -7.52 -9.66
C ILE A 190 -0.15 -7.64 -11.17
N HIS A 191 -1.05 -7.01 -11.92
CA HIS A 191 -1.01 -7.05 -13.38
C HIS A 191 0.00 -6.02 -13.90
N SER A 192 0.76 -6.38 -14.93
CA SER A 192 1.74 -5.50 -15.57
C SER A 192 1.12 -4.32 -16.33
N ARG A 193 -0.20 -4.40 -16.62
CA ARG A 193 -1.00 -3.32 -17.22
C ARG A 193 -1.97 -2.75 -16.19
N ASP A 194 -2.66 -1.67 -16.57
CA ASP A 194 -3.60 -0.91 -15.72
C ASP A 194 -4.97 -1.58 -15.54
N ASN A 195 -5.40 -2.40 -16.49
CA ASN A 195 -6.68 -3.10 -16.42
C ASN A 195 -6.63 -4.31 -15.49
N ASP A 196 -7.72 -4.63 -14.81
CA ASP A 196 -7.81 -5.87 -14.03
C ASP A 196 -8.00 -7.09 -14.96
N LEU A 197 -7.51 -8.26 -14.54
CA LEU A 197 -7.56 -9.49 -15.33
C LEU A 197 -7.98 -10.68 -14.47
N GLU A 198 -9.06 -11.34 -14.86
CA GLU A 198 -9.46 -12.62 -14.28
C GLU A 198 -8.61 -13.76 -14.84
N VAL A 199 -8.04 -14.58 -13.95
CA VAL A 199 -7.14 -15.68 -14.30
C VAL A 199 -7.47 -16.93 -13.47
N ASN A 200 -7.16 -18.09 -14.04
CA ASN A 200 -7.33 -19.37 -13.37
C ASN A 200 -5.95 -19.90 -12.91
N VAL A 201 -5.79 -20.06 -11.60
CA VAL A 201 -4.56 -20.58 -10.96
C VAL A 201 -4.65 -22.07 -10.58
N LEU A 202 -5.73 -22.74 -10.98
CA LEU A 202 -6.00 -24.16 -10.68
C LEU A 202 -5.60 -25.08 -11.84
N LYS A 203 -5.33 -24.51 -13.02
CA LYS A 203 -5.11 -25.27 -14.24
C LYS A 203 -3.80 -26.07 -14.18
N GLY A 204 -3.91 -27.36 -13.90
CA GLY A 204 -2.78 -28.29 -13.96
C GLY A 204 -2.24 -28.54 -15.38
N LYS A 205 -1.04 -29.12 -15.45
CA LYS A 205 -0.45 -29.60 -16.70
C LYS A 205 -1.35 -30.70 -17.28
N LYS A 206 -1.85 -30.52 -18.50
CA LYS A 206 -2.50 -31.63 -19.22
C LYS A 206 -1.42 -32.66 -19.52
N LEU A 207 -1.51 -33.82 -18.87
CA LEU A 207 -0.72 -35.01 -19.22
C LEU A 207 -1.23 -35.56 -20.55
N THR A 208 -0.88 -34.90 -21.67
CA THR A 208 -0.86 -35.61 -22.94
C THR A 208 0.31 -36.59 -22.88
N ASN A 209 0.06 -37.86 -23.19
CA ASN A 209 1.05 -38.95 -23.26
C ASN A 209 2.10 -38.75 -24.38
N ILE A 210 2.58 -37.53 -24.56
CA ILE A 210 3.59 -37.15 -25.53
C ILE A 210 4.85 -36.84 -24.72
N ARG A 211 5.77 -37.82 -24.71
CA ARG A 211 7.19 -37.62 -24.44
C ARG A 211 7.71 -36.57 -25.42
N ALA A 212 7.58 -35.29 -25.08
CA ALA A 212 8.29 -34.23 -25.75
C ALA A 212 9.70 -34.19 -25.16
N ALA A 213 10.65 -34.72 -25.92
CA ALA A 213 12.06 -34.68 -25.60
C ALA A 213 12.52 -33.25 -25.26
N GLY A 214 13.11 -33.07 -24.07
CA GLY A 214 14.17 -32.08 -23.88
C GLY A 214 13.83 -30.71 -23.27
N LYS A 215 12.67 -30.49 -22.63
CA LYS A 215 12.43 -29.28 -21.83
C LYS A 215 11.58 -29.55 -20.59
N ASP A 216 12.12 -30.32 -19.65
CA ASP A 216 11.73 -30.13 -18.24
C ASP A 216 12.57 -28.96 -17.72
N GLU A 217 12.17 -27.74 -18.06
CA GLU A 217 12.55 -26.59 -17.24
C GLU A 217 11.83 -26.78 -15.90
N ALA A 218 12.62 -27.12 -14.89
CA ALA A 218 12.14 -27.32 -13.54
C ALA A 218 11.40 -26.06 -13.09
N VAL A 219 10.08 -26.19 -12.96
CA VAL A 219 9.23 -25.24 -12.22
C VAL A 219 9.83 -25.14 -10.82
N LYS A 220 10.44 -24.00 -10.51
CA LYS A 220 10.99 -23.67 -9.19
C LYS A 220 10.05 -22.70 -8.49
#